data_AF-X1FZP5-F1
#
_entry.id   AF-X1FZP5-F1
#
_cell.length_a   1.000
_cell.length_b   1.000
_cell.length_c   1.000
_cell.angle_alpha   90.00
_cell.angle_beta   90.00
_cell.angle_gamma   90.00
#
_symmetry.space_group_name_H-M   'P 1'
#
loop_
_entity.id
_entity.type
_entity.pdbx_description
1 polymer ?
#
loop_
_entity_poly.entity_id
_entity_poly.type
_entity_poly.pdbx_seq_one_letter_code
_entity_poly.pdbx_strand_id
1 'polypeptide(L)'
;MIRISTQNAETAKIEMPKASPLGAVIDRALTPFFPGWAERRGRARLRMLADGVRRDFLSTYAAAEKTRLLKDWPSKTKSADEAILPDSATLNARARQAVRDDWSARSAVDGFKRHVVGTGISACSAATDPVTGEDLAEYNEAADWLWYRWNRSARLVDVEGRKNLLGFQRLVAQELMAVGEALVVLAYQPRDAEVGLVLQAVEPEQLDSCLTEYQGREVRGGVEIDGYGRA
;
A
#
# COMPACT_ATOMS: atom_id res chain seq x y z
N MET A 1 -40.48 -8.98 16.30
CA MET A 1 -41.50 -8.47 15.37
C MET A 1 -40.94 -7.20 14.72
N ILE A 2 -40.26 -7.34 13.58
CA ILE A 2 -39.56 -6.23 12.90
C ILE A 2 -40.33 -5.95 11.60
N ARG A 3 -40.99 -4.78 11.52
CA ARG A 3 -41.68 -4.33 10.32
C ARG A 3 -40.65 -3.77 9.33
N ILE A 4 -40.52 -4.44 8.19
CA ILE A 4 -39.76 -3.91 7.04
C ILE A 4 -40.69 -2.94 6.31
N SER A 5 -40.33 -1.66 6.34
CA SER A 5 -40.98 -0.59 5.59
C SER A 5 -40.64 -0.72 4.11
N THR A 6 -41.67 -0.92 3.28
CA THR A 6 -41.57 -0.84 1.82
C THR A 6 -41.34 0.61 1.40
N GLN A 7 -40.12 0.96 0.99
CA GLN A 7 -39.80 2.25 0.39
C GLN A 7 -40.20 2.30 -1.09
N ASN A 8 -40.68 3.47 -1.47
CA ASN A 8 -41.29 3.82 -2.74
C ASN A 8 -40.36 3.56 -3.94
N ALA A 9 -40.91 2.94 -4.98
CA ALA A 9 -40.31 2.90 -6.30
C ALA A 9 -40.49 4.27 -6.99
N GLU A 10 -39.54 5.20 -6.77
CA GLU A 10 -39.43 6.40 -7.60
C GLU A 10 -38.88 6.01 -8.98
N THR A 11 -39.68 6.22 -10.01
CA THR A 11 -39.27 6.08 -11.41
C THR A 11 -38.16 7.09 -11.71
N ALA A 12 -36.92 6.61 -11.80
CA ALA A 12 -35.79 7.40 -12.27
C ALA A 12 -36.09 7.90 -13.70
N LYS A 13 -36.32 9.21 -13.84
CA LYS A 13 -36.44 9.85 -15.15
C LYS A 13 -35.07 9.75 -15.83
N ILE A 14 -34.96 8.85 -16.80
CA ILE A 14 -33.78 8.74 -17.66
C ILE A 14 -33.75 10.03 -18.50
N GLU A 15 -32.86 10.96 -18.16
CA GLU A 15 -32.61 12.14 -19.00
C GLU A 15 -32.04 11.66 -20.33
N MET A 16 -32.83 11.79 -21.39
CA MET A 16 -32.38 11.43 -22.72
C MET A 16 -31.31 12.45 -23.18
N PRO A 17 -30.21 11.99 -23.80
CA PRO A 17 -29.22 12.89 -24.38
C PRO A 17 -29.92 13.85 -25.34
N LYS A 18 -29.72 15.17 -25.13
CA LYS A 18 -30.34 16.22 -25.95
C LYS A 18 -29.97 15.98 -27.41
N ALA A 19 -30.98 15.75 -28.25
CA ALA A 19 -30.77 15.54 -29.68
C ALA A 19 -30.07 16.76 -30.29
N SER A 20 -29.18 16.55 -31.26
CA SER A 20 -28.49 17.67 -31.92
C SER A 20 -29.52 18.62 -32.54
N PRO A 21 -29.42 19.93 -32.30
CA PRO A 21 -30.46 20.90 -32.70
C PRO A 21 -30.66 20.91 -34.22
N LEU A 22 -29.57 20.68 -34.97
CA LEU A 22 -29.55 20.63 -36.42
C LEU A 22 -30.35 19.44 -36.98
N GLY A 23 -30.35 18.29 -36.29
CA GLY A 23 -31.12 17.12 -36.70
C GLY A 23 -32.62 17.35 -36.64
N ALA A 24 -33.09 17.93 -35.53
CA ALA A 24 -34.51 18.23 -35.31
C ALA A 24 -35.05 19.28 -36.30
N VAL A 25 -34.23 20.27 -36.66
CA VAL A 25 -34.57 21.29 -37.66
C VAL A 25 -34.76 20.68 -39.04
N ILE A 26 -33.86 19.77 -39.46
CA ILE A 26 -33.96 19.10 -40.75
C ILE A 26 -35.20 18.19 -40.82
N ASP A 27 -35.49 17.43 -39.76
CA ASP A 27 -36.66 16.56 -39.74
C ASP A 27 -37.95 17.39 -39.80
N ARG A 28 -38.01 18.53 -39.11
CA ARG A 28 -39.14 19.47 -39.14
C ARG A 28 -39.36 20.12 -40.52
N ALA A 29 -38.29 20.43 -41.24
CA ALA A 29 -38.35 20.99 -42.59
C ALA A 29 -38.83 19.97 -43.65
N LEU A 30 -38.56 18.68 -43.42
CA LEU A 30 -38.94 17.60 -44.35
C LEU A 30 -40.35 17.06 -44.11
N THR A 31 -40.91 17.23 -42.90
CA THR A 31 -42.27 16.77 -42.56
C THR A 31 -43.35 17.16 -43.57
N PRO A 32 -43.47 18.42 -44.05
CA PRO A 32 -44.54 18.81 -44.96
C PRO A 32 -44.41 18.21 -46.38
N PHE A 33 -43.19 17.87 -46.81
CA PHE A 33 -42.93 17.40 -48.18
C PHE A 33 -42.73 15.88 -48.27
N PHE A 34 -42.10 15.29 -47.26
CA PHE A 34 -41.71 13.88 -47.23
C PHE A 34 -41.91 13.28 -45.83
N PRO A 35 -43.17 13.14 -45.36
CA PRO A 35 -43.48 12.72 -43.98
C PRO A 35 -42.88 11.36 -43.63
N GLY A 36 -42.91 10.39 -44.55
CA GLY A 36 -42.35 9.05 -44.31
C GLY A 36 -40.81 9.01 -44.24
N TRP A 37 -40.12 9.96 -44.87
CA TRP A 37 -38.65 10.07 -44.75
C TRP A 37 -38.25 10.71 -43.41
N ALA A 38 -38.98 11.74 -42.98
CA ALA A 38 -38.80 12.38 -41.68
C ALA A 38 -39.05 11.38 -40.54
N GLU A 39 -40.12 10.57 -40.62
CA GLU A 39 -40.43 9.55 -39.60
C GLU A 39 -39.32 8.48 -39.49
N ARG A 40 -38.86 7.92 -40.62
CA ARG A 40 -37.80 6.91 -40.63
C ARG A 40 -36.50 7.41 -40.01
N ARG A 41 -36.12 8.66 -40.32
CA ARG A 41 -34.90 9.26 -39.79
C ARG A 41 -35.02 9.60 -38.30
N GLY A 42 -36.18 10.11 -37.88
CA GLY A 42 -36.51 10.35 -36.47
C GLY A 42 -36.46 9.07 -35.63
N ARG A 43 -37.05 7.96 -36.12
CA ARG A 43 -37.00 6.65 -35.46
C ARG A 43 -35.58 6.09 -35.35
N ALA A 44 -34.77 6.23 -36.40
CA ALA A 44 -33.38 5.78 -36.38
C ALA A 44 -32.56 6.53 -35.31
N ARG A 45 -32.77 7.85 -35.18
CA ARG A 45 -32.11 8.66 -34.14
C ARG A 45 -32.54 8.30 -32.74
N LEU A 46 -33.84 8.11 -32.49
CA LEU A 46 -34.33 7.68 -31.19
C LEU A 46 -33.75 6.32 -30.78
N ARG A 47 -33.61 5.38 -31.73
CA ARG A 47 -32.92 4.10 -31.50
C ARG A 47 -31.44 4.30 -31.18
N MET A 48 -30.72 5.10 -31.95
CA MET A 48 -29.29 5.39 -31.69
C MET A 48 -29.06 6.07 -30.32
N LEU A 49 -29.93 7.01 -29.94
CA LEU A 49 -29.88 7.65 -28.63
C LEU A 49 -30.21 6.66 -27.51
N ALA A 50 -31.22 5.81 -27.69
CA ALA A 50 -31.56 4.76 -26.74
C ALA A 50 -30.45 3.70 -26.62
N ASP A 51 -29.77 3.36 -27.72
CA ASP A 51 -28.64 2.43 -27.77
C ASP A 51 -27.39 3.04 -27.12
N GLY A 52 -27.15 4.34 -27.29
CA GLY A 52 -26.08 5.07 -26.60
C GLY A 52 -26.28 5.09 -25.08
N VAL A 53 -27.50 5.41 -24.64
CA VAL A 53 -27.89 5.33 -23.23
C VAL A 53 -27.74 3.91 -22.70
N ARG A 54 -28.23 2.90 -23.43
CA ARG A 54 -28.04 1.48 -23.06
C ARG A 54 -26.56 1.13 -22.93
N ARG A 55 -25.69 1.55 -23.83
CA ARG A 55 -24.25 1.24 -23.78
C ARG A 55 -23.56 1.83 -22.55
N ASP A 56 -23.94 3.02 -22.10
CA ASP A 56 -23.38 3.61 -20.88
C ASP A 56 -23.87 2.92 -19.59
N PHE A 57 -25.03 2.26 -19.63
CA PHE A 57 -25.59 1.46 -18.52
C PHE A 57 -25.27 -0.04 -18.61
N LEU A 58 -24.76 -0.53 -19.75
CA LEU A 58 -24.45 -1.95 -20.00
C LEU A 58 -22.94 -2.20 -19.93
N SER A 59 -22.27 -1.70 -18.89
CA SER A 59 -20.91 -2.14 -18.62
C SER A 59 -20.92 -3.58 -18.14
N THR A 60 -19.93 -4.37 -18.56
CA THR A 60 -19.79 -5.78 -18.16
C THR A 60 -19.62 -5.95 -16.64
N TYR A 61 -19.03 -4.95 -15.99
CA TYR A 61 -18.84 -4.90 -14.54
C TYR A 61 -19.67 -3.78 -13.94
N ALA A 62 -20.34 -4.06 -12.81
CA ALA A 62 -21.20 -3.10 -12.11
C ALA A 62 -20.45 -1.83 -11.67
N ALA A 63 -19.16 -1.95 -11.32
CA ALA A 63 -18.33 -0.81 -10.92
C ALA A 63 -18.02 0.17 -12.08
N ALA A 64 -18.17 -0.27 -13.33
CA ALA A 64 -17.95 0.55 -14.51
C ALA A 64 -19.25 1.18 -15.04
N GLU A 65 -20.40 0.96 -14.38
CA GLU A 65 -21.67 1.52 -14.80
C GLU A 65 -21.67 3.04 -14.55
N LYS A 66 -22.09 3.81 -15.56
CA LYS A 66 -22.23 5.27 -15.41
C LYS A 66 -23.61 5.61 -14.87
N THR A 67 -23.91 5.18 -13.64
CA THR A 67 -25.16 5.52 -12.94
C THR A 67 -25.00 6.75 -12.05
N ARG A 68 -26.11 7.40 -11.69
CA ARG A 68 -26.14 8.52 -10.73
C ARG A 68 -25.52 8.15 -9.37
N LEU A 69 -25.68 6.90 -8.95
CA LEU A 69 -25.12 6.37 -7.69
C LEU A 69 -23.59 6.33 -7.73
N LEU A 70 -23.01 5.99 -8.89
CA LEU A 70 -21.55 5.89 -9.08
C LEU A 70 -20.92 7.20 -9.55
N LYS A 71 -21.73 8.20 -9.93
CA LYS A 71 -21.26 9.50 -10.42
C LYS A 71 -20.37 10.23 -9.41
N ASP A 72 -20.67 10.10 -8.12
CA ASP A 72 -19.93 10.73 -7.02
C ASP A 72 -18.85 9.80 -6.44
N TRP A 73 -18.57 8.67 -7.10
CA TRP A 73 -17.48 7.75 -6.77
C TRP A 73 -16.32 7.94 -7.78
N PRO A 74 -15.51 9.01 -7.66
CA PRO A 74 -14.38 9.21 -8.55
C PRO A 74 -13.28 8.19 -8.25
N SER A 75 -13.19 7.12 -9.05
CA SER A 75 -12.02 6.24 -9.04
C SER A 75 -10.90 6.93 -9.82
N LYS A 76 -9.97 7.59 -9.12
CA LYS A 76 -8.72 8.03 -9.74
C LYS A 76 -7.85 6.80 -9.95
N THR A 77 -7.48 6.53 -11.20
CA THR A 77 -6.44 5.55 -11.49
C THR A 77 -5.11 6.15 -11.02
N LYS A 78 -4.61 5.65 -9.90
CA LYS A 78 -3.28 5.97 -9.36
C LYS A 78 -2.45 4.69 -9.32
N SER A 79 -1.14 4.80 -9.47
CA SER A 79 -0.26 3.72 -9.03
C SER A 79 -0.32 3.60 -7.50
N ALA A 80 0.13 2.46 -6.95
CA ALA A 80 0.19 2.28 -5.50
C ALA A 80 1.05 3.38 -4.84
N ASP A 81 2.22 3.66 -5.41
CA ASP A 81 3.14 4.69 -4.94
C ASP A 81 2.50 6.09 -4.98
N GLU A 82 1.83 6.45 -6.08
CA GLU A 82 1.18 7.77 -6.24
C GLU A 82 -0.01 7.95 -5.28
N ALA A 83 -0.62 6.85 -4.83
CA ALA A 83 -1.66 6.89 -3.81
C ALA A 83 -1.09 7.08 -2.40
N ILE A 84 0.04 6.44 -2.07
CA ILE A 84 0.57 6.36 -0.71
C ILE A 84 1.55 7.49 -0.39
N LEU A 85 2.49 7.81 -1.30
CA LEU A 85 3.60 8.73 -1.02
C LEU A 85 3.18 10.13 -0.58
N PRO A 86 2.13 10.76 -1.13
CA PRO A 86 1.70 12.09 -0.66
C PRO A 86 1.13 12.09 0.76
N ASP A 87 0.52 10.96 1.17
CA ASP A 87 -0.20 10.83 2.43
C ASP A 87 0.65 10.20 3.54
N SER A 88 1.76 9.51 3.18
CA SER A 88 2.60 8.73 4.09
C SER A 88 3.07 9.51 5.32
N ALA A 89 3.60 10.71 5.14
CA ALA A 89 4.07 11.55 6.25
C ALA A 89 2.94 11.86 7.25
N THR A 90 1.74 12.14 6.76
CA THR A 90 0.57 12.44 7.61
C THR A 90 0.05 11.16 8.28
N LEU A 91 0.01 10.04 7.56
CA LEU A 91 -0.40 8.74 8.08
C LEU A 91 0.52 8.30 9.22
N ASN A 92 1.83 8.34 9.01
CA ASN A 92 2.83 7.93 10.00
C ASN A 92 2.75 8.80 11.27
N ALA A 93 2.67 10.12 11.11
CA ALA A 93 2.52 11.04 12.24
C ALA A 93 1.25 10.77 13.06
N ARG A 94 0.12 10.53 12.40
CA ARG A 94 -1.16 10.21 13.06
C ARG A 94 -1.13 8.83 13.71
N ALA A 95 -0.48 7.84 13.10
CA ALA A 95 -0.34 6.51 13.67
C ALA A 95 0.49 6.54 14.96
N ARG A 96 1.63 7.25 14.95
CA ARG A 96 2.44 7.46 16.16
C ARG A 96 1.71 8.24 17.23
N GLN A 97 0.95 9.26 16.84
CA GLN A 97 0.08 9.99 17.76
C GLN A 97 -0.94 9.04 18.41
N ALA A 98 -1.61 8.19 17.63
CA ALA A 98 -2.59 7.24 18.14
C ALA A 98 -1.97 6.29 19.16
N VAL A 99 -0.78 5.74 18.88
CA VAL A 99 -0.05 4.85 19.81
C VAL A 99 0.35 5.56 21.11
N ARG A 100 0.64 6.87 21.05
CA ARG A 100 1.01 7.67 22.21
C ARG A 100 -0.20 8.06 23.06
N ASP A 101 -1.27 8.50 22.41
CA ASP A 101 -2.40 9.17 23.06
C ASP A 101 -3.51 8.18 23.45
N ASP A 102 -3.68 7.08 22.71
CA ASP A 102 -4.73 6.08 22.95
C ASP A 102 -4.19 4.79 23.60
N TRP A 103 -4.77 4.42 24.73
CA TRP A 103 -4.35 3.24 25.50
C TRP A 103 -4.62 1.93 24.77
N SER A 104 -5.66 1.87 23.92
CA SER A 104 -6.03 0.66 23.20
C SER A 104 -5.08 0.40 22.04
N ALA A 105 -4.70 1.45 21.31
CA ALA A 105 -3.66 1.42 20.29
C ALA A 105 -2.31 0.98 20.89
N ARG A 106 -1.92 1.57 22.02
CA ARG A 106 -0.71 1.16 22.75
C ARG A 106 -0.75 -0.31 23.17
N SER A 107 -1.88 -0.76 23.72
CA SER A 107 -2.06 -2.15 24.14
C SER A 107 -1.96 -3.12 22.96
N ALA A 108 -2.48 -2.75 21.79
CA ALA A 108 -2.39 -3.56 20.57
C ALA A 108 -0.92 -3.70 20.11
N VAL A 109 -0.17 -2.62 20.05
CA VAL A 109 1.26 -2.63 19.68
C VAL A 109 2.09 -3.43 20.70
N ASP A 110 1.86 -3.21 21.99
CA ASP A 110 2.55 -3.96 23.04
C ASP A 110 2.19 -5.45 23.04
N GLY A 111 0.94 -5.78 22.69
CA GLY A 111 0.49 -7.15 22.47
C GLY A 111 1.22 -7.80 21.31
N PHE A 112 1.26 -7.14 20.15
CA PHE A 112 1.95 -7.65 18.96
C PHE A 112 3.44 -7.88 19.25
N LYS A 113 4.14 -6.88 19.79
CA LYS A 113 5.56 -6.97 20.19
C LYS A 113 5.84 -8.16 21.11
N ARG A 114 4.96 -8.40 22.10
CA ARG A 114 5.10 -9.53 23.04
C ARG A 114 4.97 -10.89 22.36
N HIS A 115 4.03 -11.04 21.42
CA HIS A 115 3.80 -12.32 20.74
C HIS A 115 4.82 -12.60 19.64
N VAL A 116 5.22 -11.57 18.87
CA VAL A 116 6.15 -11.74 17.75
C VAL A 116 7.58 -11.92 18.25
N VAL A 117 8.02 -11.10 19.19
CA VAL A 117 9.41 -11.15 19.66
C VAL A 117 9.59 -12.14 20.81
N GLY A 118 8.64 -12.15 21.76
CA GLY A 118 8.73 -12.99 22.96
C GLY A 118 10.04 -12.79 23.72
N THR A 119 10.80 -13.89 23.85
CA THR A 119 12.12 -13.94 24.49
C THR A 119 13.27 -13.54 23.56
N GLY A 120 12.99 -13.29 22.29
CA GLY A 120 13.95 -12.96 21.24
C GLY A 120 14.45 -14.18 20.48
N ILE A 121 15.14 -13.88 19.37
CA ILE A 121 15.75 -14.89 18.50
C ILE A 121 17.09 -15.33 19.09
N SER A 122 17.27 -16.64 19.21
CA SER A 122 18.55 -17.27 19.56
C SER A 122 19.09 -18.01 18.35
N ALA A 123 20.41 -18.01 18.17
CA ALA A 123 21.08 -18.85 17.19
C ALA A 123 21.55 -20.15 17.86
N CYS A 124 21.50 -21.24 17.11
CA CYS A 124 22.12 -22.51 17.47
C CYS A 124 22.98 -22.96 16.29
N SER A 125 24.28 -23.08 16.52
CA SER A 125 25.25 -23.46 15.50
C SER A 125 25.23 -24.97 15.29
N ALA A 126 25.18 -25.39 14.03
CA ALA A 126 25.12 -26.81 13.63
C ALA A 126 26.09 -27.07 12.46
N ALA A 127 27.34 -26.61 12.60
CA ALA A 127 28.39 -26.88 11.63
C ALA A 127 28.89 -28.32 11.76
N THR A 128 29.03 -28.98 10.61
CA THR A 128 29.57 -30.34 10.46
C THR A 128 30.79 -30.31 9.56
N ASP A 129 31.73 -31.22 9.78
CA ASP A 129 32.85 -31.42 8.86
C ASP A 129 32.31 -31.89 7.49
N PRO A 130 32.65 -31.19 6.38
CA PRO A 130 32.17 -31.55 5.05
C PRO A 130 32.68 -32.90 4.52
N VAL A 131 33.73 -33.47 5.12
CA VAL A 131 34.32 -34.75 4.69
C VAL A 131 33.83 -35.91 5.56
N THR A 132 33.88 -35.75 6.88
CA THR A 132 33.54 -36.83 7.83
C THR A 132 32.06 -36.82 8.23
N GLY A 133 31.38 -35.67 8.09
CA GLY A 133 30.00 -35.49 8.53
C GLY A 133 29.85 -35.41 10.06
N GLU A 134 30.95 -35.36 10.81
CA GLU A 134 30.93 -35.26 12.27
C GLU A 134 30.63 -33.81 12.71
N ASP A 135 29.92 -33.68 13.83
CA ASP A 135 29.61 -32.37 14.42
C ASP A 135 30.88 -31.69 14.93
N LEU A 136 31.09 -30.45 14.53
CA LEU A 136 32.19 -29.62 15.02
C LEU A 136 31.81 -28.98 16.36
N ALA A 137 31.72 -29.80 17.41
CA ALA A 137 31.19 -29.39 18.72
C ALA A 137 31.91 -28.16 19.31
N GLU A 138 33.24 -28.16 19.32
CA GLU A 138 34.04 -27.04 19.85
C GLU A 138 33.82 -25.75 19.06
N TYR A 139 33.71 -25.85 17.73
CA TYR A 139 33.43 -24.71 16.87
C TYR A 139 32.01 -24.17 17.10
N ASN A 140 31.02 -25.06 17.18
CA ASN A 140 29.63 -24.70 17.39
C ASN A 140 29.44 -24.00 18.74
N GLU A 141 30.08 -24.50 19.81
CA GLU A 141 30.05 -23.86 21.13
C GLU A 141 30.72 -22.48 21.11
N ALA A 142 31.86 -22.34 20.43
CA ALA A 142 32.53 -21.06 20.27
C ALA A 142 31.70 -20.04 19.47
N ALA A 143 31.03 -20.49 18.40
CA ALA A 143 30.15 -19.66 17.58
C ALA A 143 28.89 -19.22 18.36
N ASP A 144 28.26 -20.13 19.11
CA ASP A 144 27.11 -19.82 19.95
C ASP A 144 27.49 -18.85 21.09
N TRP A 145 28.69 -19.01 21.66
CA TRP A 145 29.21 -18.07 22.65
C TRP A 145 29.49 -16.68 22.07
N LEU A 146 30.04 -16.61 20.85
CA LEU A 146 30.27 -15.36 20.14
C LEU A 146 28.93 -14.65 19.83
N TRP A 147 27.94 -15.40 19.35
CA TRP A 147 26.58 -14.91 19.16
C TRP A 147 25.97 -14.40 20.47
N TYR A 148 26.13 -15.17 21.56
CA TYR A 148 25.64 -14.79 22.89
C TYR A 148 26.20 -13.45 23.35
N ARG A 149 27.52 -13.28 23.26
CA ARG A 149 28.20 -12.04 23.64
C ARG A 149 27.77 -10.85 22.80
N TRP A 150 27.72 -11.02 21.48
CA TRP A 150 27.28 -9.97 20.56
C TRP A 150 25.83 -9.57 20.88
N ASN A 151 24.89 -10.52 20.90
CA ASN A 151 23.46 -10.20 21.01
C ASN A 151 23.08 -9.48 22.32
N ARG A 152 23.82 -9.73 23.42
CA ARG A 152 23.56 -9.12 24.72
C ARG A 152 24.12 -7.70 24.86
N SER A 153 25.16 -7.37 24.10
CA SER A 153 25.88 -6.12 24.24
C SER A 153 25.30 -5.04 23.32
N ALA A 154 24.73 -4.00 23.92
CA ALA A 154 24.22 -2.86 23.17
C ALA A 154 25.31 -2.14 22.37
N ARG A 155 26.54 -2.07 22.90
CA ARG A 155 27.70 -1.45 22.23
C ARG A 155 28.20 -2.26 21.01
N LEU A 156 27.92 -3.56 20.97
CA LEU A 156 28.30 -4.41 19.85
C LEU A 156 27.21 -4.39 18.76
N VAL A 157 25.94 -4.44 19.17
CA VAL A 157 24.81 -4.55 18.24
C VAL A 157 24.39 -3.20 17.65
N ASP A 158 24.32 -2.14 18.44
CA ASP A 158 23.75 -0.85 18.04
C ASP A 158 24.85 0.16 17.73
N VAL A 159 24.74 0.88 16.60
CA VAL A 159 25.63 2.00 16.28
C VAL A 159 25.54 3.08 17.35
N GLU A 160 24.34 3.31 17.92
CA GLU A 160 24.14 4.27 19.01
C GLU A 160 24.55 3.71 20.38
N GLY A 161 24.80 2.41 20.49
CA GLY A 161 25.13 1.73 21.74
C GLY A 161 23.99 1.66 22.76
N ARG A 162 22.73 1.83 22.35
CA ARG A 162 21.57 1.92 23.27
C ARG A 162 20.81 0.61 23.42
N LYS A 163 20.72 -0.18 22.35
CA LYS A 163 19.86 -1.38 22.29
C LYS A 163 20.69 -2.63 22.04
N ASN A 164 20.43 -3.68 22.81
CA ASN A 164 20.90 -5.01 22.46
C ASN A 164 19.99 -5.63 21.37
N LEU A 165 20.29 -6.83 20.89
CA LEU A 165 19.56 -7.42 19.76
C LEU A 165 18.07 -7.62 20.07
N LEU A 166 17.73 -8.03 21.29
CA LEU A 166 16.34 -8.16 21.74
C LEU A 166 15.61 -6.80 21.73
N GLY A 167 16.28 -5.73 22.15
CA GLY A 167 15.76 -4.37 22.07
C GLY A 167 15.52 -3.94 20.62
N PHE A 168 16.42 -4.31 19.71
CA PHE A 168 16.27 -4.07 18.27
C PHE A 168 15.09 -4.83 17.66
N GLN A 169 14.94 -6.12 17.98
CA GLN A 169 13.79 -6.92 17.53
C GLN A 169 12.46 -6.31 18.00
N ARG A 170 12.42 -5.84 19.25
CA ARG A 170 11.27 -5.14 19.82
C ARG A 170 10.97 -3.81 19.14
N LEU A 171 12.00 -3.04 18.79
CA LEU A 171 11.87 -1.79 18.05
C LEU A 171 11.28 -2.06 16.66
N VAL A 172 11.86 -3.00 15.90
CA VAL A 172 11.38 -3.36 14.56
C VAL A 172 9.94 -3.86 14.60
N ALA A 173 9.60 -4.76 15.52
CA ALA A 173 8.21 -5.25 15.65
C ALA A 173 7.21 -4.13 16.02
N GLN A 174 7.66 -3.13 16.80
CA GLN A 174 6.84 -1.97 17.14
C GLN A 174 6.62 -1.07 15.92
N GLU A 175 7.68 -0.72 15.17
CA GLU A 175 7.57 0.13 13.98
C GLU A 175 6.73 -0.53 12.88
N LEU A 176 6.88 -1.85 12.67
CA LEU A 176 6.04 -2.61 11.74
C LEU A 176 4.55 -2.56 12.09
N MET A 177 4.19 -2.54 13.37
CA MET A 177 2.78 -2.48 13.79
C MET A 177 2.24 -1.05 13.80
N ALA A 178 3.08 -0.06 14.13
CA ALA A 178 2.67 1.33 14.24
C ALA A 178 2.60 2.02 12.88
N VAL A 179 3.68 1.93 12.10
CA VAL A 179 3.86 2.66 10.84
C VAL A 179 3.74 1.73 9.63
N GLY A 180 4.10 0.46 9.78
CA GLY A 180 4.08 -0.52 8.68
C GLY A 180 5.45 -0.72 8.01
N GLU A 181 6.45 0.06 8.39
CA GLU A 181 7.78 0.04 7.81
C GLU A 181 8.85 0.13 8.91
N ALA A 182 9.98 -0.55 8.71
CA ALA A 182 11.12 -0.49 9.60
C ALA A 182 12.41 -0.67 8.78
N LEU A 183 13.32 0.29 8.85
CA LEU A 183 14.59 0.24 8.13
C LEU A 183 15.73 -0.02 9.11
N VAL A 184 16.55 -1.01 8.78
CA VAL A 184 17.76 -1.34 9.52
C VAL A 184 18.93 -1.42 8.56
N VAL A 185 19.90 -0.53 8.75
CA VAL A 185 21.15 -0.54 8.00
C VAL A 185 22.12 -1.50 8.69
N LEU A 186 22.61 -2.46 7.93
CA LEU A 186 23.68 -3.37 8.34
C LEU A 186 25.02 -2.68 8.05
N ALA A 187 25.74 -2.30 9.10
CA ALA A 187 27.04 -1.67 9.02
C ALA A 187 28.13 -2.62 9.53
N TYR A 188 29.37 -2.41 9.07
CA TYR A 188 30.53 -3.13 9.55
C TYR A 188 31.54 -2.17 10.18
N GLN A 189 31.87 -2.41 11.46
CA GLN A 189 32.90 -1.71 12.20
C GLN A 189 33.99 -2.71 12.59
N PRO A 190 35.22 -2.60 12.05
CA PRO A 190 36.30 -3.53 12.37
C PRO A 190 36.58 -3.58 13.87
N ARG A 191 36.68 -4.80 14.43
CA ARG A 191 37.03 -5.06 15.83
C ARG A 191 37.94 -6.30 15.86
N ASP A 192 38.89 -6.34 16.81
CA ASP A 192 39.90 -7.40 16.83
C ASP A 192 39.32 -8.76 17.26
N ALA A 193 38.70 -8.82 18.44
CA ALA A 193 38.24 -10.08 19.07
C ALA A 193 36.71 -10.16 19.21
N GLU A 194 35.99 -9.27 18.55
CA GLU A 194 34.55 -9.10 18.68
C GLU A 194 33.91 -9.02 17.30
N VAL A 195 32.61 -9.33 17.23
CA VAL A 195 31.84 -9.21 15.98
C VAL A 195 31.77 -7.74 15.55
N GLY A 196 32.21 -7.48 14.32
CA GLY A 196 32.18 -6.14 13.72
C GLY A 196 30.84 -5.74 13.09
N LEU A 197 29.87 -6.66 12.98
CA LEU A 197 28.52 -6.35 12.51
C LEU A 197 27.79 -5.44 13.50
N VAL A 198 27.29 -4.32 13.02
CA VAL A 198 26.52 -3.35 13.80
C VAL A 198 25.23 -2.98 13.04
N LEU A 199 24.16 -2.75 13.77
CA LEU A 199 22.84 -2.40 13.29
C LEU A 199 22.57 -0.91 13.56
N GLN A 200 22.00 -0.23 12.58
CA GLN A 200 21.49 1.12 12.73
C GLN A 200 20.02 1.16 12.34
N ALA A 201 19.16 1.53 13.29
CA ALA A 201 17.77 1.82 12.98
C ALA A 201 17.69 3.17 12.27
N VAL A 202 16.94 3.22 11.16
CA VAL A 202 16.64 4.44 10.44
C VAL A 202 15.12 4.56 10.40
N GLU A 203 14.60 5.73 10.76
CA GLU A 203 13.16 5.97 10.68
C GLU A 203 12.77 6.23 9.22
N PRO A 204 11.64 5.68 8.73
CA PRO A 204 11.23 5.88 7.34
C PRO A 204 11.03 7.37 7.01
N GLU A 205 10.71 8.21 7.99
CA GLU A 205 10.58 9.66 7.82
C GLU A 205 11.91 10.39 7.60
N GLN A 206 13.05 9.73 7.81
CA GLN A 206 14.36 10.28 7.49
C GLN A 206 14.73 10.11 6.02
N LEU A 207 13.95 9.35 5.25
CA LEU A 207 14.13 9.23 3.81
C LEU A 207 13.78 10.54 3.12
N ASP A 208 14.58 10.91 2.11
CA ASP A 208 14.36 12.13 1.35
C ASP A 208 13.17 11.97 0.39
N SER A 209 12.05 12.62 0.73
CA SER A 209 10.84 12.64 -0.11
C SER A 209 10.88 13.67 -1.25
N CYS A 210 11.86 14.58 -1.25
CA CYS A 210 11.98 15.65 -2.23
C CYS A 210 12.86 15.25 -3.42
N LEU A 211 13.73 14.26 -3.23
CA LEU A 211 14.57 13.73 -4.29
C LEU A 211 13.76 12.85 -5.25
N THR A 212 13.73 13.23 -6.53
CA THR A 212 13.02 12.49 -7.59
C THR A 212 13.96 11.71 -8.52
N GLU A 213 15.26 12.02 -8.48
CA GLU A 213 16.27 11.36 -9.30
C GLU A 213 17.61 11.32 -8.56
N TYR A 214 18.31 10.19 -8.64
CA TYR A 214 19.66 10.02 -8.13
C TYR A 214 20.49 9.17 -9.09
N GLN A 215 21.66 9.68 -9.51
CA GLN A 215 22.57 8.98 -10.43
C GLN A 215 21.89 8.44 -11.71
N GLY A 216 20.93 9.17 -12.28
CA GLY A 216 20.21 8.75 -13.49
C GLY A 216 19.09 7.71 -13.26
N ARG A 217 18.76 7.42 -11.99
CA ARG A 217 17.64 6.55 -11.59
C ARG A 217 16.52 7.36 -10.97
N GLU A 218 15.29 6.94 -11.22
CA GLU A 218 14.11 7.51 -10.58
C GLU A 218 14.14 7.22 -9.08
N VAL A 219 13.79 8.20 -8.25
CA VAL A 219 13.65 8.03 -6.80
C VAL A 219 12.21 8.29 -6.42
N ARG A 220 11.60 7.36 -5.67
CA ARG A 220 10.25 7.49 -5.14
C ARG A 220 10.27 7.31 -3.63
N GLY A 221 9.87 8.35 -2.89
CA GLY A 221 9.84 8.29 -1.42
C GLY A 221 11.20 7.97 -0.77
N GLY A 222 12.30 8.38 -1.41
CA GLY A 222 13.67 8.10 -0.95
C GLY A 222 14.20 6.71 -1.30
N VAL A 223 13.49 5.94 -2.12
CA VAL A 223 13.94 4.64 -2.65
C VAL A 223 14.29 4.79 -4.14
N GLU A 224 15.49 4.38 -4.53
CA GLU A 224 15.89 4.31 -5.93
C GLU A 224 15.12 3.21 -6.66
N ILE A 225 14.69 3.47 -7.89
CA ILE A 225 13.96 2.51 -8.72
C ILE A 225 14.69 2.34 -10.06
N ASP A 226 14.90 1.09 -10.45
CA ASP A 226 15.48 0.74 -11.74
C ASP A 226 14.47 0.90 -12.90
N GLY A 227 14.94 0.79 -14.15
CA GLY A 227 14.07 0.90 -15.33
C GLY A 227 12.98 -0.17 -15.45
N TYR A 228 13.02 -1.21 -14.62
CA TYR A 228 12.02 -2.27 -14.53
C TYR A 228 11.09 -2.12 -13.32
N GLY A 229 11.26 -1.09 -12.48
CA GLY A 229 10.44 -0.86 -11.30
C GLY A 229 10.94 -1.59 -10.04
N ARG A 230 12.19 -2.06 -10.00
CA ARG A 230 12.78 -2.72 -8.82
C ARG A 230 13.52 -1.70 -7.96
N ALA A 231 13.36 -1.83 -6.65
CA ALA A 231 14.15 -1.13 -5.64
C ALA A 231 15.51 -1.81 -5.42
#